data_AF-A0A914WLP3-F1
#
_entry.id   AF-A0A914WLP3-F1
#
_cell.length_a   1.000
_cell.length_b   1.000
_cell.length_c   1.000
_cell.angle_alpha   90.00
_cell.angle_beta   90.00
_cell.angle_gamma   90.00
#
_symmetry.space_group_name_H-M   'P 1'
#
loop_
_entity.id
_entity.type
_entity.pdbx_description
1 polymer ?
#
loop_
_entity_poly.entity_id
_entity_poly.type
_entity_poly.pdbx_seq_one_letter_code
_entity_poly.pdbx_strand_id
1 'polypeptide(L)'
;MDGRALYILLISLVFANAESNISTIANDFVFTFFNAYLSNNPSDILLLVLVSNNNNRTANVTVDSPYPSFNNITVSVDPYSILKIPITPESIQAQYLVNMTTAHEQVVVEDKGIRLQSDLPVSVYAHVEVSDGRNVDSFLVLPVIHLGTKYVAATSTDPAAPNMIAIVAYQDNTQITIGNQTVTLNARQVASVASKTVSSGTVISGNKPLGVISGCTSGTVGLSAGYEAVSLSL
;
A
#
# COMPACT_ATOMS: atom_id res chain seq x y z
N MET A 1 0.77 1.49 -32.94
CA MET A 1 0.87 0.29 -32.10
C MET A 1 2.00 0.57 -31.12
N ASP A 2 1.69 1.30 -30.06
CA ASP A 2 2.69 1.75 -29.08
C ASP A 2 2.75 0.75 -27.94
N GLY A 3 3.88 0.06 -27.84
CA GLY A 3 4.22 -0.76 -26.69
C GLY A 3 4.52 0.14 -25.49
N ARG A 4 3.75 -0.02 -24.41
CA ARG A 4 4.13 0.44 -23.07
C ARG A 4 3.72 -0.60 -22.04
N ALA A 5 4.59 -0.75 -21.06
CA ALA A 5 4.88 -1.99 -20.36
C ALA A 5 3.88 -2.34 -19.25
N LEU A 6 3.61 -3.64 -19.13
CA LEU A 6 3.05 -4.29 -17.95
C LEU A 6 4.13 -4.28 -16.86
N TYR A 7 4.00 -3.42 -15.84
CA TYR A 7 4.90 -3.46 -14.68
C TYR A 7 4.32 -4.38 -13.62
N ILE A 8 5.00 -5.50 -13.38
CA ILE A 8 4.64 -6.49 -12.38
C ILE A 8 4.89 -5.89 -11.00
N LEU A 9 3.82 -5.72 -10.21
CA LEU A 9 3.88 -5.41 -8.79
C LEU A 9 4.47 -6.63 -8.05
N LEU A 10 5.73 -6.50 -7.61
CA LEU A 10 6.42 -7.52 -6.82
C LEU A 10 6.08 -7.33 -5.34
N ILE A 11 5.22 -8.22 -4.82
CA ILE A 11 4.95 -8.36 -3.40
C ILE A 11 6.28 -8.64 -2.68
N SER A 12 6.62 -7.86 -1.66
CA SER A 12 7.83 -8.06 -0.85
C SER A 12 7.84 -9.48 -0.25
N LEU A 13 8.96 -10.19 -0.34
CA LEU A 13 9.07 -11.55 0.23
C LEU A 13 9.04 -11.46 1.77
N VAL A 14 8.07 -12.16 2.36
CA VAL A 14 8.05 -12.45 3.81
C VAL A 14 9.00 -13.62 4.06
N PHE A 15 10.05 -13.41 4.83
CA PHE A 15 10.88 -14.52 5.34
C PHE A 15 10.19 -15.16 6.54
N ALA A 16 9.32 -16.14 6.29
CA ALA A 16 8.79 -17.03 7.32
C ALA A 16 9.64 -18.31 7.36
N ASN A 17 10.06 -18.74 8.55
CA ASN A 17 10.63 -20.07 8.75
C ASN A 17 9.58 -21.14 8.34
N ALA A 18 10.05 -22.23 7.74
CA ALA A 18 9.27 -23.26 7.06
C ALA A 18 8.08 -23.84 7.86
N GLU A 19 7.05 -24.28 7.10
CA GLU A 19 5.84 -25.03 7.48
C GLU A 19 4.53 -24.29 7.84
N SER A 20 4.22 -23.14 7.23
CA SER A 20 2.84 -22.60 7.28
C SER A 20 2.19 -22.60 5.90
N ASN A 21 1.06 -23.29 5.73
CA ASN A 21 0.14 -23.07 4.61
C ASN A 21 -0.33 -21.60 4.67
N ILE A 22 0.28 -20.72 3.88
CA ILE A 22 -0.14 -19.32 3.80
C ILE A 22 -1.52 -19.30 3.15
N SER A 23 -2.54 -18.94 3.91
CA SER A 23 -3.89 -18.74 3.41
C SER A 23 -4.07 -17.29 3.02
N THR A 24 -4.64 -17.04 1.86
CA THR A 24 -5.05 -15.69 1.44
C THR A 24 -6.49 -15.37 1.86
N ILE A 25 -7.11 -16.29 2.61
CA ILE A 25 -8.49 -16.23 3.08
C ILE A 25 -8.48 -15.99 4.60
N ALA A 26 -9.07 -14.88 5.05
CA ALA A 26 -9.14 -14.51 6.46
C ALA A 26 -10.23 -13.46 6.73
N ASN A 27 -10.28 -12.98 7.97
CA ASN A 27 -11.31 -12.04 8.44
C ASN A 27 -10.78 -10.61 8.66
N ASP A 28 -9.47 -10.38 8.65
CA ASP A 28 -8.88 -9.08 9.00
C ASP A 28 -7.65 -8.80 8.14
N PHE A 29 -7.63 -7.60 7.56
CA PHE A 29 -6.65 -7.16 6.57
C PHE A 29 -6.28 -5.69 6.85
N VAL A 30 -5.03 -5.33 6.62
CA VAL A 30 -4.58 -3.94 6.63
C VAL A 30 -3.66 -3.69 5.44
N PHE A 31 -3.89 -2.60 4.71
CA PHE A 31 -3.15 -2.24 3.50
C PHE A 31 -3.24 -0.74 3.23
N THR A 32 -2.64 -0.31 2.12
CA THR A 32 -2.75 1.07 1.61
C THR A 32 -2.66 1.05 0.08
N PHE A 33 -3.09 2.13 -0.56
CA PHE A 33 -2.87 2.33 -2.00
C PHE A 33 -1.69 3.27 -2.23
N PHE A 34 -0.86 2.97 -3.22
CA PHE A 34 0.15 3.91 -3.69
C PHE A 34 -0.47 5.01 -4.55
N ASN A 35 0.03 6.24 -4.39
CA ASN A 35 -0.10 7.24 -5.44
C ASN A 35 1.00 7.01 -6.51
N ALA A 36 0.78 6.03 -7.38
CA ALA A 36 1.73 5.66 -8.44
C ALA A 36 1.66 6.57 -9.69
N TYR A 37 0.60 7.39 -9.80
CA TYR A 37 0.26 8.16 -11.00
C TYR A 37 0.39 9.67 -10.77
N LEU A 38 1.59 10.10 -10.40
CA LEU A 38 1.90 11.48 -10.00
C LEU A 38 1.60 12.54 -11.08
N SER A 39 1.47 12.14 -12.35
CA SER A 39 1.14 13.03 -13.47
C SER A 39 -0.35 13.19 -13.73
N ASN A 40 -1.20 12.36 -13.13
CA ASN A 40 -2.63 12.32 -13.39
C ASN A 40 -3.38 13.19 -12.38
N ASN A 41 -4.53 13.72 -12.80
CA ASN A 41 -5.44 14.37 -11.86
C ASN A 41 -5.97 13.29 -10.91
N PRO A 42 -5.91 13.47 -9.57
CA PRO A 42 -6.43 12.47 -8.64
C PRO A 42 -7.87 12.01 -8.96
N SER A 43 -8.71 12.91 -9.48
CA SER A 43 -10.09 12.60 -9.88
C SER A 43 -10.21 11.55 -11.00
N ASP A 44 -9.13 11.29 -11.73
CA ASP A 44 -9.06 10.27 -12.77
C ASP A 44 -8.66 8.90 -12.21
N ILE A 45 -8.41 8.78 -10.91
CA ILE A 45 -7.96 7.53 -10.28
C ILE A 45 -9.14 6.82 -9.63
N LEU A 46 -9.35 5.57 -10.03
CA LEU A 46 -10.30 4.66 -9.41
C LEU A 46 -9.57 3.70 -8.46
N LEU A 47 -9.97 3.71 -7.20
CA LEU A 47 -9.52 2.76 -6.18
C LEU A 47 -10.62 1.73 -5.93
N LEU A 48 -10.28 0.45 -6.08
CA LEU A 48 -11.19 -0.66 -5.86
C LEU A 48 -10.60 -1.66 -4.87
N VAL A 49 -11.45 -2.17 -3.99
CA VAL A 49 -11.19 -3.37 -3.21
C VAL A 49 -12.10 -4.48 -3.75
N LEU A 50 -11.50 -5.57 -4.20
CA LEU A 50 -12.21 -6.76 -4.64
C LEU A 50 -12.24 -7.75 -3.50
N VAL A 51 -13.44 -8.16 -3.09
CA VAL A 51 -13.64 -9.13 -2.01
C VAL A 51 -14.27 -10.38 -2.59
N SER A 52 -13.55 -11.50 -2.52
CA SER A 52 -14.03 -12.82 -2.93
C SER A 52 -14.54 -13.59 -1.72
N ASN A 53 -15.82 -13.96 -1.78
CA ASN A 53 -16.47 -14.79 -0.77
C ASN A 53 -16.68 -16.20 -1.32
N ASN A 54 -15.84 -17.14 -0.88
CA ASN A 54 -15.94 -18.55 -1.27
C ASN A 54 -16.79 -19.38 -0.29
N ASN A 55 -17.46 -18.75 0.67
CA ASN A 55 -18.35 -19.42 1.61
C ASN A 55 -19.73 -19.66 0.99
N ASN A 56 -20.49 -20.57 1.59
CA ASN A 56 -21.90 -20.82 1.27
C ASN A 56 -22.87 -19.85 1.96
N ARG A 57 -22.36 -18.77 2.55
CA ARG A 57 -23.12 -17.77 3.32
C ARG A 57 -22.66 -16.37 2.90
N THR A 58 -23.58 -15.42 2.94
CA THR A 58 -23.26 -14.00 2.76
C THR A 58 -22.30 -13.53 3.85
N ALA A 59 -21.23 -12.87 3.45
CA ALA A 59 -20.25 -12.25 4.36
C ALA A 59 -20.58 -10.76 4.51
N ASN A 60 -20.50 -10.23 5.74
CA ASN A 60 -20.59 -8.80 6.01
C ASN A 60 -19.18 -8.25 6.18
N VAL A 61 -18.85 -7.28 5.33
CA VAL A 61 -17.52 -6.69 5.22
C VAL A 61 -17.60 -5.23 5.61
N THR A 62 -16.67 -4.80 6.46
CA THR A 62 -16.47 -3.40 6.82
C THR A 62 -15.10 -2.94 6.36
N VAL A 63 -15.04 -1.79 5.70
CA VAL A 63 -13.80 -1.10 5.31
C VAL A 63 -13.75 0.24 6.03
N ASP A 64 -12.64 0.50 6.71
CA ASP A 64 -12.44 1.72 7.50
C ASP A 64 -11.02 2.27 7.34
N SER A 65 -10.87 3.56 7.64
CA SER A 65 -9.58 4.27 7.64
C SER A 65 -9.63 5.42 8.64
N PRO A 66 -8.50 5.78 9.30
CA PRO A 66 -8.43 7.00 10.10
C PRO A 66 -8.37 8.28 9.25
N TYR A 67 -8.33 8.19 7.93
CA TYR A 67 -8.26 9.37 7.05
C TYR A 67 -9.50 10.26 7.24
N PRO A 68 -9.35 11.57 7.54
CA PRO A 68 -10.46 12.42 7.98
C PRO A 68 -11.67 12.50 7.05
N SER A 69 -11.46 12.32 5.74
CA SER A 69 -12.53 12.37 4.74
C SER A 69 -13.02 10.99 4.29
N PHE A 70 -12.52 9.92 4.90
CA PHE A 70 -12.95 8.56 4.57
C PHE A 70 -14.25 8.22 5.27
N ASN A 71 -15.24 7.76 4.49
CA ASN A 71 -16.49 7.25 5.04
C ASN A 71 -16.39 5.73 5.17
N ASN A 72 -16.64 5.20 6.37
CA ASN A 72 -16.67 3.75 6.58
C ASN A 72 -17.70 3.10 5.65
N ILE A 73 -17.30 1.99 5.04
CA ILE A 73 -18.12 1.24 4.10
C ILE A 73 -18.50 -0.08 4.76
N THR A 74 -19.79 -0.40 4.78
CA THR A 74 -20.27 -1.73 5.21
C THR A 74 -21.14 -2.32 4.11
N VAL A 75 -20.78 -3.51 3.64
CA VAL A 75 -21.44 -4.18 2.51
C VAL A 75 -21.59 -5.69 2.77
N SER A 76 -22.56 -6.30 2.10
CA SER A 76 -22.75 -7.74 2.07
C SER A 76 -22.20 -8.32 0.77
N VAL A 77 -21.40 -9.38 0.86
CA VAL A 77 -20.84 -10.12 -0.28
C VAL A 77 -21.52 -11.47 -0.37
N ASP A 78 -22.23 -11.71 -1.46
CA ASP A 78 -23.01 -12.94 -1.65
C ASP A 78 -22.12 -14.20 -1.69
N PRO A 79 -22.68 -15.39 -1.36
CA PRO A 79 -21.96 -16.64 -1.48
C PRO A 79 -21.37 -16.85 -2.88
N TYR A 80 -20.15 -17.39 -2.95
CA TYR A 80 -19.45 -17.73 -4.20
C TYR A 80 -19.35 -16.58 -5.20
N SER A 81 -19.20 -15.35 -4.70
CA SER A 81 -19.19 -14.15 -5.51
C SER A 81 -17.97 -13.27 -5.24
N ILE A 82 -17.75 -12.31 -6.13
CA ILE A 82 -16.77 -11.24 -5.97
C ILE A 82 -17.51 -9.91 -6.00
N LEU A 83 -17.36 -9.11 -4.94
CA LEU A 83 -17.85 -7.75 -4.90
C LEU A 83 -16.70 -6.77 -5.15
N LYS A 84 -16.95 -5.73 -5.95
CA LYS A 84 -16.07 -4.58 -6.11
C LYS A 84 -16.55 -3.44 -5.23
N ILE A 85 -15.71 -2.98 -4.33
CA ILE A 85 -15.99 -1.88 -3.40
C ILE A 85 -15.16 -0.66 -3.84
N PRO A 86 -15.80 0.42 -4.33
CA PRO A 86 -15.10 1.67 -4.59
C PRO A 86 -14.60 2.30 -3.29
N ILE A 87 -13.36 2.79 -3.30
CA ILE A 87 -12.73 3.48 -2.16
C ILE A 87 -12.64 4.97 -2.49
N THR A 88 -13.23 5.80 -1.64
CA THR A 88 -13.23 7.25 -1.78
C THR A 88 -12.89 7.94 -0.45
N PRO A 89 -12.27 9.12 -0.48
CA PRO A 89 -11.78 9.84 -1.68
C PRO A 89 -10.48 9.24 -2.23
N GLU A 90 -10.18 9.52 -3.49
CA GLU A 90 -8.94 9.16 -4.18
C GLU A 90 -7.68 9.63 -3.43
N SER A 91 -7.79 10.71 -2.65
CA SER A 91 -6.70 11.29 -1.87
C SER A 91 -6.25 10.42 -0.69
N ILE A 92 -6.93 9.30 -0.42
CA ILE A 92 -6.52 8.30 0.57
C ILE A 92 -5.26 7.52 0.13
N GLN A 93 -4.83 7.63 -1.13
CA GLN A 93 -3.56 7.07 -1.54
C GLN A 93 -2.40 7.64 -0.71
N ALA A 94 -1.52 6.74 -0.26
CA ALA A 94 -0.26 7.08 0.38
C ALA A 94 0.56 7.97 -0.56
N GLN A 95 0.93 9.14 -0.05
CA GLN A 95 1.70 10.14 -0.76
C GLN A 95 3.18 10.01 -0.44
N TYR A 96 3.98 10.59 -1.32
CA TYR A 96 5.42 10.66 -1.16
C TYR A 96 5.90 12.06 -1.51
N LEU A 97 6.87 12.57 -0.76
CA LEU A 97 7.60 13.77 -1.13
C LEU A 97 8.78 13.36 -2.01
N VAL A 98 8.75 13.73 -3.28
CA VAL A 98 9.86 13.49 -4.21
C VAL A 98 10.77 14.72 -4.23
N ASN A 99 11.66 14.86 -3.24
CA ASN A 99 12.73 15.86 -3.32
C ASN A 99 13.88 15.31 -4.18
N MET A 100 13.77 15.46 -5.50
CA MET A 100 14.74 14.95 -6.50
C MET A 100 16.13 15.61 -6.45
N THR A 101 16.33 16.68 -5.68
CA THR A 101 17.54 17.51 -5.71
C THR A 101 18.49 17.28 -4.55
N THR A 102 18.08 16.55 -3.51
CA THR A 102 18.91 16.24 -2.35
C THR A 102 18.74 14.78 -1.97
N ALA A 103 19.85 14.12 -1.62
CA ALA A 103 19.93 12.70 -1.27
C ALA A 103 19.24 12.34 0.07
N HIS A 104 18.22 13.09 0.48
CA HIS A 104 17.53 12.91 1.75
C HIS A 104 16.23 12.15 1.53
N GLU A 105 16.25 10.86 1.87
CA GLU A 105 15.06 10.03 1.97
C GLU A 105 14.17 10.57 3.09
N GLN A 106 12.98 11.07 2.74
CA GLN A 106 12.00 11.54 3.71
C GLN A 106 10.91 10.50 3.88
N VAL A 107 10.70 10.09 5.13
CA VAL A 107 9.55 9.27 5.53
C VAL A 107 8.39 10.19 5.81
N VAL A 108 7.30 10.04 5.06
CA VAL A 108 6.04 10.72 5.32
C VAL A 108 5.15 9.79 6.12
N VAL A 109 4.58 10.28 7.22
CA VAL A 109 3.61 9.52 8.03
C VAL A 109 2.23 10.09 7.81
N GLU A 110 1.28 9.23 7.47
CA GLU A 110 -0.10 9.63 7.12
C GLU A 110 -1.14 8.69 7.72
N ASP A 111 -2.31 9.25 8.05
CA ASP A 111 -3.48 8.50 8.52
C ASP A 111 -4.26 7.89 7.34
N LYS A 112 -3.57 7.12 6.48
CA LYS A 112 -4.11 6.63 5.20
C LYS A 112 -4.16 5.11 5.06
N GLY A 113 -3.90 4.39 6.15
CA GLY A 113 -4.06 2.94 6.16
C GLY A 113 -5.53 2.57 6.05
N ILE A 114 -5.80 1.50 5.33
CA ILE A 114 -7.13 0.93 5.17
C ILE A 114 -7.15 -0.39 5.92
N ARG A 115 -8.21 -0.59 6.71
CA ARG A 115 -8.53 -1.88 7.31
C ARG A 115 -9.77 -2.45 6.64
N LEU A 116 -9.76 -3.75 6.37
CA LEU A 116 -10.94 -4.49 5.97
C LEU A 116 -11.17 -5.63 6.96
N GLN A 117 -12.37 -5.66 7.53
CA GLN A 117 -12.83 -6.71 8.43
C GLN A 117 -14.03 -7.43 7.84
N SER A 118 -14.11 -8.74 8.06
CA SER A 118 -15.21 -9.57 7.59
C SER A 118 -15.66 -10.54 8.69
N ASP A 119 -16.96 -10.80 8.78
CA ASP A 119 -17.50 -11.82 9.70
C ASP A 119 -17.25 -13.26 9.22
N LEU A 120 -17.01 -13.46 7.93
CA LEU A 120 -16.60 -14.72 7.32
C LEU A 120 -15.22 -14.59 6.65
N PRO A 121 -14.45 -15.69 6.55
CA PRO A 121 -13.16 -15.66 5.85
C PRO A 121 -13.34 -15.33 4.35
N VAL A 122 -12.69 -14.29 3.86
CA VAL A 122 -12.73 -13.81 2.47
C VAL A 122 -11.32 -13.63 1.91
N SER A 123 -11.16 -13.54 0.58
CA SER A 123 -9.91 -13.05 -0.04
C SER A 123 -10.06 -11.62 -0.51
N VAL A 124 -9.00 -10.83 -0.38
CA VAL A 124 -9.02 -9.40 -0.67
C VAL A 124 -7.92 -9.05 -1.67
N TYR A 125 -8.29 -8.28 -2.70
CA TYR A 125 -7.37 -7.72 -3.68
C TYR A 125 -7.59 -6.21 -3.74
N ALA A 126 -6.51 -5.46 -3.77
CA ALA A 126 -6.52 -4.03 -3.99
C ALA A 126 -6.20 -3.76 -5.45
N HIS A 127 -6.94 -2.85 -6.06
CA HIS A 127 -6.83 -2.52 -7.47
C HIS A 127 -6.90 -1.00 -7.64
N VAL A 128 -5.99 -0.47 -8.44
CA VAL A 128 -5.90 0.95 -8.80
C VAL A 128 -5.93 1.01 -10.32
N GLU A 129 -6.76 1.87 -10.88
CA GLU A 129 -6.85 2.10 -12.32
C GLU A 129 -7.00 3.59 -12.60
N VAL A 130 -6.32 4.09 -13.63
CA VAL A 130 -6.61 5.41 -14.20
C VAL A 130 -7.81 5.27 -15.14
N SER A 131 -8.71 6.26 -15.13
CA SER A 131 -10.01 6.26 -15.83
C SER A 131 -9.94 6.00 -17.35
N ASP A 132 -8.76 6.18 -17.97
CA ASP A 132 -8.51 5.88 -19.38
C ASP A 132 -8.12 4.41 -19.65
N GLY A 133 -8.04 3.59 -18.59
CA GLY A 133 -7.75 2.15 -18.61
C GLY A 133 -6.30 1.79 -18.96
N ARG A 134 -5.39 2.76 -19.02
CA ARG A 134 -4.02 2.53 -19.50
C ARG A 134 -3.03 2.17 -18.40
N ASN A 135 -3.32 2.57 -17.16
CA ASN A 135 -2.46 2.30 -16.02
C ASN A 135 -3.28 1.61 -14.95
N VAL A 136 -2.89 0.37 -14.66
CA VAL A 136 -3.59 -0.50 -13.73
C VAL A 136 -2.56 -1.20 -12.86
N ASP A 137 -2.73 -1.10 -11.55
CA ASP A 137 -1.95 -1.84 -10.57
C ASP A 137 -2.90 -2.69 -9.70
N SER A 138 -2.50 -3.91 -9.39
CA SER A 138 -3.29 -4.79 -8.51
C SER A 138 -2.41 -5.69 -7.67
N PHE A 139 -2.78 -5.85 -6.41
CA PHE A 139 -2.11 -6.78 -5.50
C PHE A 139 -3.10 -7.56 -4.66
N LEU A 140 -2.66 -8.75 -4.31
CA LEU A 140 -3.26 -9.51 -3.23
C LEU A 140 -2.95 -8.83 -1.89
N VAL A 141 -3.99 -8.60 -1.09
CA VAL A 141 -3.82 -8.12 0.29
C VAL A 141 -3.62 -9.32 1.19
N LEU A 142 -2.51 -9.33 1.92
CA LEU A 142 -2.23 -10.39 2.89
C LEU A 142 -3.08 -10.19 4.17
N PRO A 143 -3.67 -11.27 4.71
CA PRO A 143 -4.27 -11.24 6.04
C PRO A 143 -3.30 -10.76 7.11
N VAL A 144 -3.83 -10.09 8.14
CA VAL A 144 -3.06 -9.64 9.31
C VAL A 144 -2.27 -10.79 9.95
N ILE A 145 -2.85 -11.98 10.01
CA ILE A 145 -2.23 -13.18 10.58
C ILE A 145 -0.96 -13.64 9.84
N HIS A 146 -0.72 -13.13 8.62
CA HIS A 146 0.45 -13.43 7.80
C HIS A 146 1.40 -12.24 7.67
N LEU A 147 1.12 -11.13 8.36
CA LEU A 147 2.03 -10.01 8.42
C LEU A 147 3.22 -10.34 9.32
N GLY A 148 4.42 -10.04 8.83
CA GLY A 148 5.68 -10.22 9.52
C GLY A 148 6.17 -8.92 10.16
N THR A 149 7.31 -9.02 10.81
CA THR A 149 8.04 -7.89 11.41
C THR A 149 9.29 -7.51 10.61
N LYS A 150 9.60 -8.24 9.53
CA LYS A 150 10.77 -8.03 8.68
C LYS A 150 10.43 -8.28 7.22
N TYR A 151 10.83 -7.34 6.37
CA TYR A 151 10.58 -7.37 4.93
C TYR A 151 11.83 -6.92 4.19
N VAL A 152 11.97 -7.40 2.95
CA VAL A 152 12.92 -6.86 2.00
C VAL A 152 12.12 -6.27 0.84
N ALA A 153 12.24 -4.97 0.63
CA ALA A 153 11.56 -4.29 -0.45
C ALA A 153 12.20 -4.69 -1.79
N ALA A 154 11.37 -5.20 -2.70
CA ALA A 154 11.73 -5.45 -4.08
C ALA A 154 11.23 -4.28 -4.92
N THR A 155 12.14 -3.56 -5.54
CA THR A 155 11.84 -2.35 -6.33
C THR A 155 12.58 -2.37 -7.67
N SER A 156 12.34 -1.37 -8.52
CA SER A 156 13.00 -1.26 -9.83
C SER A 156 14.48 -0.87 -9.66
N THR A 157 15.30 -1.28 -10.62
CA THR A 157 16.68 -0.79 -10.78
C THR A 157 16.77 0.37 -11.77
N ASP A 158 15.64 0.85 -12.30
CA ASP A 158 15.59 1.93 -13.28
C ASP A 158 15.94 3.28 -12.60
N PRO A 159 17.05 3.94 -12.98
CA PRO A 159 17.44 5.21 -12.40
C PRO A 159 16.49 6.37 -12.75
N ALA A 160 15.62 6.20 -13.76
CA ALA A 160 14.64 7.20 -14.16
C ALA A 160 13.38 7.21 -13.28
N ALA A 161 13.07 6.09 -12.59
CA ALA A 161 11.84 5.92 -11.82
C ALA A 161 12.13 5.84 -10.31
N PRO A 162 11.62 6.78 -9.49
CA PRO A 162 11.65 6.65 -8.04
C PRO A 162 11.05 5.32 -7.57
N ASN A 163 11.78 4.63 -6.72
CA ASN A 163 11.29 3.48 -5.97
C ASN A 163 10.42 3.96 -4.82
N MET A 164 9.36 3.21 -4.54
CA MET A 164 8.37 3.53 -3.51
C MET A 164 8.21 2.37 -2.54
N ILE A 165 8.06 2.71 -1.27
CA ILE A 165 7.75 1.77 -0.19
C ILE A 165 6.66 2.42 0.65
N ALA A 166 5.57 1.70 0.91
CA ALA A 166 4.60 2.06 1.94
C ALA A 166 4.48 0.94 2.95
N ILE A 167 4.47 1.33 4.22
CA ILE A 167 4.43 0.45 5.38
C ILE A 167 3.24 0.86 6.23
N VAL A 168 2.27 -0.02 6.38
CA VAL A 168 1.10 0.22 7.22
C VAL A 168 1.24 -0.54 8.54
N ALA A 169 1.03 0.16 9.66
CA ALA A 169 1.03 -0.45 10.98
C ALA A 169 -0.36 -1.04 11.30
N TYR A 170 -0.41 -2.29 11.74
CA TYR A 170 -1.66 -2.89 12.22
C TYR A 170 -2.01 -2.44 13.64
N GLN A 171 -1.00 -2.14 14.47
CA GLN A 171 -1.16 -1.88 15.89
C GLN A 171 -0.59 -0.50 16.27
N ASP A 172 -1.09 0.08 17.36
CA ASP A 172 -0.56 1.33 17.90
C ASP A 172 0.88 1.19 18.40
N ASN A 173 1.61 2.30 18.44
CA ASN A 173 2.99 2.35 18.93
C ASN A 173 3.88 1.28 18.26
N THR A 174 3.73 1.13 16.96
CA THR A 174 4.56 0.26 16.13
C THR A 174 5.79 1.05 15.70
N GLN A 175 6.96 0.64 16.17
CA GLN A 175 8.22 1.22 15.77
C GLN A 175 8.72 0.47 14.55
N ILE A 176 8.98 1.20 13.47
CA ILE A 176 9.53 0.67 12.23
C ILE A 176 10.92 1.25 11.98
N THR A 177 11.77 0.50 11.31
CA THR A 177 13.07 0.93 10.83
C THR A 177 13.18 0.64 9.34
N ILE A 178 13.53 1.67 8.56
CA ILE A 178 13.76 1.63 7.11
C ILE A 178 15.20 2.07 6.87
N GLY A 179 16.08 1.15 6.51
CA GLY A 179 17.52 1.43 6.49
C GLY A 179 18.00 1.90 7.88
N ASN A 180 18.44 3.16 7.99
CA ASN A 180 18.92 3.76 9.25
C ASN A 180 17.88 4.64 9.96
N GLN A 181 16.69 4.83 9.39
CA GLN A 181 15.66 5.71 9.97
C GLN A 181 14.67 4.90 10.78
N THR A 182 14.24 5.44 11.93
CA THR A 182 13.23 4.82 12.79
C THR A 182 12.05 5.77 13.00
N VAL A 183 10.84 5.27 12.82
CA VAL A 183 9.58 6.02 12.94
C VAL A 183 8.60 5.23 13.79
N THR A 184 7.76 5.92 14.58
CA THR A 184 6.69 5.29 15.34
C THR A 184 5.35 5.58 14.67
N LEU A 185 4.57 4.53 14.45
CA LEU A 185 3.26 4.56 13.82
C LEU A 185 2.18 4.10 14.80
N ASN A 186 1.03 4.76 14.75
CA ASN A 186 -0.20 4.25 15.35
C ASN A 186 -0.93 3.30 14.38
N ALA A 187 -1.94 2.59 14.87
CA ALA A 187 -2.70 1.64 14.07
C ALA A 187 -3.34 2.35 12.87
N ARG A 188 -3.19 1.74 11.68
CA ARG A 188 -3.63 2.25 10.37
C ARG A 188 -2.91 3.54 9.92
N GLN A 189 -1.81 3.92 10.56
CA GLN A 189 -0.90 4.89 9.97
C GLN A 189 0.02 4.22 8.95
N VAL A 190 0.39 4.99 7.94
CA VAL A 190 1.27 4.58 6.85
C VAL A 190 2.54 5.41 6.91
N ALA A 191 3.69 4.75 6.88
CA ALA A 191 4.96 5.38 6.54
C ALA A 191 5.28 5.15 5.06
N SER A 192 5.56 6.23 4.35
CA SER A 192 5.74 6.27 2.91
C SER A 192 7.12 6.85 2.57
N VAL A 193 7.88 6.15 1.74
CA VAL A 193 9.18 6.62 1.23
C VAL A 193 9.19 6.50 -0.29
N ALA A 194 9.58 7.57 -0.99
CA ALA A 194 9.96 7.51 -2.39
C ALA A 194 11.39 8.02 -2.58
N SER A 195 12.20 7.28 -3.33
CA SER A 195 13.59 7.66 -3.56
C SER A 195 14.18 7.00 -4.81
N LYS A 196 15.14 7.68 -5.44
CA LYS A 196 16.03 7.07 -6.45
C LYS A 196 17.18 6.27 -5.81
N THR A 197 17.44 6.47 -4.52
CA THR A 197 18.51 5.77 -3.76
C THR A 197 17.99 4.58 -2.97
N VAL A 198 16.70 4.54 -2.61
CA VAL A 198 16.07 3.32 -2.09
C VAL A 198 16.22 2.25 -3.15
N SER A 199 17.08 1.28 -2.87
CA SER A 199 17.39 0.21 -3.79
C SER A 199 16.56 -1.02 -3.46
N SER A 200 16.33 -1.84 -4.49
CA SER A 200 15.86 -3.20 -4.29
C SER A 200 16.81 -3.90 -3.32
N GLY A 201 16.27 -4.52 -2.28
CA GLY A 201 17.05 -5.06 -1.16
C GLY A 201 16.97 -4.24 0.13
N THR A 202 16.29 -3.10 0.14
CA THR A 202 16.08 -2.31 1.37
C THR A 202 15.38 -3.15 2.43
N VAL A 203 16.02 -3.29 3.59
CA VAL A 203 15.47 -4.02 4.74
C VAL A 203 14.56 -3.09 5.53
N ILE A 204 13.35 -3.57 5.76
CA ILE A 204 12.35 -2.94 6.62
C ILE A 204 12.15 -3.87 7.81
N SER A 205 12.13 -3.30 9.01
CA SER A 205 11.81 -4.05 10.21
C SER A 205 10.87 -3.28 11.11
N GLY A 206 10.15 -3.97 11.97
CA GLY A 206 9.36 -3.36 13.03
C GLY A 206 9.29 -4.22 14.27
N ASN A 207 8.87 -3.63 15.38
CA ASN A 207 8.65 -4.35 16.63
C ASN A 207 7.30 -5.10 16.67
N LYS A 208 6.41 -4.85 15.70
CA LYS A 208 5.06 -5.43 15.56
C LYS A 208 4.76 -5.72 14.09
N PRO A 209 3.76 -6.57 13.77
CA PRO A 209 3.41 -6.91 12.39
C PRO A 209 3.09 -5.69 11.51
N LEU A 210 3.60 -5.71 10.28
CA LEU A 210 3.50 -4.62 9.30
C LEU A 210 2.90 -5.11 7.98
N GLY A 211 2.06 -4.32 7.34
CA GLY A 211 1.78 -4.48 5.91
C GLY A 211 2.81 -3.71 5.10
N VAL A 212 3.48 -4.34 4.14
CA VAL A 212 4.49 -3.67 3.31
C VAL A 212 4.15 -3.89 1.85
N ILE A 213 4.15 -2.79 1.10
CA ILE A 213 4.05 -2.79 -0.36
C ILE A 213 5.26 -2.01 -0.87
N SER A 214 5.89 -2.52 -1.93
CA SER A 214 7.02 -1.87 -2.60
C SER A 214 6.82 -1.85 -4.11
N GLY A 215 7.35 -0.84 -4.79
CA GLY A 215 7.24 -0.69 -6.24
C GLY A 215 8.06 0.48 -6.76
N CYS A 216 7.69 1.01 -7.92
CA CYS A 216 8.26 2.23 -8.50
C CYS A 216 7.18 3.02 -9.23
N THR A 217 7.35 4.33 -9.37
CA THR A 217 6.41 5.16 -10.15
C THR A 217 6.62 4.96 -11.66
N SER A 218 5.55 5.01 -12.45
CA SER A 218 5.65 5.14 -13.90
C SER A 218 5.67 6.61 -14.32
N GLY A 219 6.74 7.05 -14.99
CA GLY A 219 6.83 8.38 -15.63
C GLY A 219 7.83 9.37 -15.02
N THR A 220 8.12 10.45 -15.76
CA THR A 220 9.00 11.55 -15.32
C THR A 220 8.24 12.43 -14.33
N VAL A 221 8.67 12.47 -13.07
CA VAL A 221 8.03 13.31 -12.04
C VAL A 221 8.26 14.79 -12.36
N GLY A 222 7.21 15.51 -12.77
CA GLY A 222 7.18 16.97 -12.82
C GLY A 222 6.98 17.52 -11.41
N LEU A 223 7.92 18.34 -10.95
CA LEU A 223 7.96 18.91 -9.60
C LEU A 223 6.75 19.82 -9.35
N SER A 224 5.95 19.56 -8.31
CA SER A 224 5.10 20.60 -7.71
C SER A 224 5.50 20.78 -6.24
N ALA A 225 6.05 21.96 -5.96
CA ALA A 225 6.49 22.40 -4.64
C ALA A 225 5.26 22.82 -3.83
N GLY A 226 5.12 22.33 -2.59
CA GLY A 226 4.01 22.80 -1.76
C GLY A 226 3.90 22.29 -0.32
N TYR A 227 4.82 21.46 0.19
CA TYR A 227 4.62 20.85 1.51
C TYR A 227 5.86 20.97 2.39
N GLU A 228 5.62 21.39 3.64
CA GLU A 228 6.65 21.53 4.66
C GLU A 228 7.24 20.17 4.98
N ALA A 229 8.50 20.01 4.61
CA ALA A 229 9.28 18.83 4.81
C ALA A 229 10.13 18.99 6.08
N VAL A 230 10.18 17.95 6.92
CA VAL A 230 11.17 17.90 8.00
C VAL A 230 12.53 17.60 7.36
N SER A 231 13.39 18.63 7.30
CA SER A 231 14.74 18.56 6.76
C SER A 231 15.68 17.76 7.67
N LEU A 232 16.59 16.99 7.07
CA LEU A 232 17.62 16.21 7.77
C LEU A 232 19.00 16.80 7.46
N SER A 233 19.78 17.09 8.51
CA SER A 233 21.22 17.34 8.40
C SER A 233 21.99 16.03 8.58
N LEU A 234 22.93 15.75 7.67
CA LEU A 234 23.97 14.71 7.81
C LEU A 234 24.95 15.05 8.93
#